data_AF-A0A352MHN8-F1
#
_entry.id   AF-A0A352MHN8-F1
#
_cell.length_a   1.000
_cell.length_b   1.000
_cell.length_c   1.000
_cell.angle_alpha   90.00
_cell.angle_beta   90.00
_cell.angle_gamma   90.00
#
_symmetry.space_group_name_H-M   'P 1'
#
loop_
_entity.id
_entity.type
_entity.pdbx_description
1 polymer ?
#
loop_
_entity_poly.entity_id
_entity_poly.type
_entity_poly.pdbx_seq_one_letter_code
_entity_poly.pdbx_strand_id
1 'polypeptide(L)'
;MDKLQRSLTFLSLTSAFCFTFCTCFSQTYGNNISGGTGKEFPWPEGKKMALSLTFDDARLSQIDTGIPLLDRYGVKATFYISPGSLLERADGWKTAAMNGHDIGNHSVYHPCSGNFNWSRDKALEEYSLQKMKDELDSANRFIYELSGVNPTSFAYPCGQTFIGRGA
;
A
#
# COMPACT_ATOMS: atom_id res chain seq x y z
N MET A 1 69.29 -30.14 35.15
CA MET A 1 68.49 -31.35 34.85
C MET A 1 67.13 -31.12 35.51
N ASP A 2 66.24 -30.42 34.81
CA ASP A 2 65.11 -31.04 34.06
C ASP A 2 64.06 -31.55 35.05
N LYS A 3 62.79 -31.16 35.11
CA LYS A 3 61.76 -30.60 34.21
C LYS A 3 60.59 -30.23 35.18
N LEU A 4 59.59 -29.38 34.94
CA LEU A 4 58.65 -29.36 33.84
C LEU A 4 57.70 -28.15 34.08
N GLN A 5 57.57 -27.26 33.09
CA GLN A 5 56.53 -26.22 33.00
C GLN A 5 55.12 -26.84 33.02
N ARG A 6 54.18 -26.20 33.73
CA ARG A 6 52.75 -26.29 33.42
C ARG A 6 52.19 -24.89 33.24
N SER A 7 52.13 -24.48 31.98
CA SER A 7 51.41 -23.30 31.50
C SER A 7 49.91 -23.58 31.55
N LEU A 8 49.16 -22.73 32.25
CA LEU A 8 47.69 -22.71 32.22
C LEU A 8 47.27 -21.87 31.02
N THR A 9 46.98 -22.53 29.90
CA THR A 9 46.37 -21.90 28.72
C THR A 9 44.87 -21.80 28.95
N PHE A 10 44.36 -20.59 29.19
CA PHE A 10 42.93 -20.29 29.12
C PHE A 10 42.49 -20.34 27.65
N LEU A 11 41.66 -21.31 27.30
CA LEU A 11 40.94 -21.33 26.01
C LEU A 11 39.80 -20.30 26.10
N SER A 12 40.00 -19.13 25.52
CA SER A 12 38.92 -18.17 25.26
C SER A 12 38.14 -18.67 24.04
N LEU A 13 36.93 -19.21 24.26
CA LEU A 13 35.95 -19.41 23.19
C LEU A 13 35.44 -18.03 22.75
N THR A 14 36.00 -17.49 21.67
CA THR A 14 35.39 -16.36 20.96
C THR A 14 34.20 -16.87 20.16
N SER A 15 33.00 -16.56 20.65
CA SER A 15 31.76 -16.78 19.91
C SER A 15 31.78 -15.89 18.66
N ALA A 16 31.87 -16.50 17.48
CA ALA A 16 31.78 -15.80 16.21
C ALA A 16 30.32 -15.35 16.01
N PHE A 17 30.03 -14.09 16.33
CA PHE A 17 28.78 -13.44 15.98
C PHE A 17 28.75 -13.26 14.46
N CYS A 18 28.09 -14.18 13.76
CA CYS A 18 27.87 -14.07 12.32
C CYS A 18 26.84 -12.95 12.10
N PHE A 19 27.31 -11.74 11.82
CA PHE A 19 26.47 -10.68 11.28
C PHE A 19 26.06 -11.08 9.86
N THR A 20 24.92 -11.76 9.74
CA THR A 20 24.26 -11.95 8.45
C THR A 20 23.74 -10.58 8.00
N PHE A 21 24.55 -9.87 7.21
CA PHE A 21 24.10 -8.72 6.45
C PHE A 21 22.97 -9.19 5.53
N CYS A 22 21.73 -8.92 5.92
CA CYS A 22 20.59 -9.00 5.01
C CYS A 22 20.76 -7.84 4.00
N THR A 23 21.41 -8.11 2.88
CA THR A 23 21.42 -7.18 1.75
C THR A 23 20.01 -7.15 1.18
N CYS A 24 19.22 -6.18 1.63
CA CYS A 24 18.02 -5.78 0.91
C CYS A 24 18.47 -5.29 -0.47
N PHE A 25 18.23 -6.08 -1.51
CA PHE A 25 18.36 -5.63 -2.89
C PHE A 25 17.26 -4.59 -3.14
N SER A 26 17.58 -3.31 -2.96
CA SER A 26 16.80 -2.23 -3.56
C SER A 26 17.09 -2.22 -5.05
N GLN A 27 16.09 -2.53 -5.88
CA GLN A 27 16.20 -2.31 -7.32
C GLN A 27 16.21 -0.81 -7.57
N THR A 28 17.41 -0.23 -7.68
CA THR A 28 17.55 1.12 -8.23
C THR A 28 17.29 1.04 -9.72
N TYR A 29 16.17 1.61 -10.19
CA TYR A 29 16.00 1.90 -11.61
C TYR A 29 17.20 2.75 -12.07
N GLY A 30 17.92 2.29 -13.08
CA GLY A 30 19.13 2.96 -13.58
C GLY A 30 18.82 4.40 -13.98
N ASN A 31 19.48 5.35 -13.32
CA ASN A 31 19.42 6.77 -13.64
C ASN A 31 20.13 7.03 -14.97
N ASN A 32 19.45 6.80 -16.09
CA ASN A 32 19.73 7.50 -17.34
C ASN A 32 18.87 8.77 -17.38
N ILE A 33 19.05 9.66 -16.41
CA ILE A 33 18.53 11.02 -16.48
C ILE A 33 19.68 11.89 -16.97
N SER A 34 19.65 12.21 -18.26
CA SER A 34 20.36 13.35 -18.83
C SER A 34 20.06 14.58 -17.97
N GLY A 35 21.13 15.20 -17.45
CA GLY A 35 21.10 16.23 -16.42
C GLY A 35 20.37 17.51 -16.82
N GLY A 36 19.04 17.49 -16.75
CA GLY A 36 18.26 18.66 -16.39
C GLY A 36 18.39 18.84 -14.88
N THR A 37 18.84 20.01 -14.44
CA THR A 37 18.76 20.43 -13.04
C THR A 37 17.27 20.62 -12.67
N GLY A 38 16.57 19.50 -12.51
CA GLY A 38 15.19 19.48 -12.04
C GLY A 38 15.16 20.20 -10.70
N LYS A 39 14.50 21.36 -10.65
CA LYS A 39 14.30 22.09 -9.41
C LYS A 39 13.70 21.12 -8.38
N GLU A 40 14.32 21.04 -7.21
CA GLU A 40 13.83 20.25 -6.09
C GLU A 40 12.37 20.66 -5.79
N PHE A 41 11.49 19.69 -5.64
CA PHE A 41 10.10 19.96 -5.28
C PHE A 41 10.07 20.64 -3.90
N PRO A 42 9.46 21.82 -3.75
CA PRO A 42 9.48 22.56 -2.50
C PRO A 42 8.50 21.94 -1.50
N TRP A 43 8.93 20.89 -0.81
CA TRP A 43 8.13 20.29 0.26
C TRP A 43 7.85 21.33 1.35
N PRO A 44 6.63 21.32 1.93
CA PRO A 44 6.26 22.25 2.98
C PRO A 44 7.15 22.09 4.21
N GLU A 45 7.22 23.13 5.04
CA GLU A 45 7.86 23.10 6.37
C GLU A 45 9.33 22.64 6.37
N GLY A 46 10.06 22.88 5.29
CA GLY A 46 11.47 22.51 5.16
C GLY A 46 11.71 20.99 5.13
N LYS A 47 10.68 20.19 4.85
CA LYS A 47 10.84 18.75 4.64
C LYS A 47 11.61 18.50 3.34
N LYS A 48 12.11 17.27 3.18
CA LYS A 48 12.89 16.83 1.99
C LYS A 48 12.19 15.76 1.18
N MET A 49 11.16 15.14 1.75
CA MET A 49 10.36 14.08 1.15
C MET A 49 9.04 13.93 1.90
N ALA A 50 8.09 13.24 1.28
CA ALA A 50 6.88 12.73 1.90
C ALA A 50 6.82 11.21 1.77
N LEU A 51 6.09 10.56 2.68
CA LEU A 51 5.70 9.16 2.58
C LEU A 51 4.18 9.10 2.45
N SER A 52 3.69 8.37 1.45
CA SER A 52 2.26 8.11 1.28
C SER A 52 2.00 6.65 1.62
N LEU A 53 1.13 6.41 2.61
CA LEU A 53 0.68 5.08 2.99
C LEU A 53 -0.71 4.87 2.40
N THR A 54 -0.85 3.81 1.59
CA THR A 54 -2.12 3.47 0.95
C THR A 54 -2.51 2.04 1.23
N PHE A 55 -3.82 1.80 1.37
CA PHE A 55 -4.38 0.47 1.62
C PHE A 55 -5.63 0.25 0.78
N ASP A 56 -5.76 -0.95 0.22
CA ASP A 56 -6.80 -1.27 -0.76
C ASP A 56 -7.85 -2.23 -0.18
N ASP A 57 -8.97 -2.40 -0.88
CA ASP A 57 -10.04 -3.39 -0.65
C ASP A 57 -10.99 -3.15 0.53
N ALA A 58 -10.77 -2.12 1.34
CA ALA A 58 -11.54 -1.88 2.56
C ALA A 58 -11.62 -3.12 3.49
N ARG A 59 -10.48 -3.78 3.71
CA ARG A 59 -10.42 -4.99 4.56
C ARG A 59 -10.85 -4.67 5.99
N LEU A 60 -11.57 -5.59 6.63
CA LEU A 60 -12.05 -5.42 8.02
C LEU A 60 -10.93 -5.04 8.99
N SER A 61 -9.75 -5.63 8.84
CA SER A 61 -8.57 -5.31 9.67
C SER A 61 -8.12 -3.86 9.58
N GLN A 62 -8.40 -3.16 8.48
CA GLN A 62 -8.07 -1.75 8.35
C GLN A 62 -8.86 -0.91 9.35
N ILE A 63 -10.14 -1.19 9.55
CA ILE A 63 -10.98 -0.53 10.55
C ILE A 63 -10.69 -1.06 11.95
N ASP A 64 -10.63 -2.38 12.10
CA ASP A 64 -10.58 -3.03 13.41
C ASP A 64 -9.22 -2.81 14.11
N THR A 65 -8.11 -2.67 13.36
CA THR A 65 -6.77 -2.54 13.93
C THR A 65 -5.88 -1.49 13.25
N GLY A 66 -5.93 -1.37 11.93
CA GLY A 66 -5.03 -0.50 11.16
C GLY A 66 -5.20 0.99 11.45
N ILE A 67 -6.40 1.52 11.28
CA ILE A 67 -6.75 2.92 11.53
C ILE A 67 -6.52 3.30 12.99
N PRO A 68 -6.97 2.51 13.99
CA PRO A 68 -6.64 2.79 15.40
C PRO A 68 -5.14 2.89 15.67
N LEU A 69 -4.30 2.12 14.98
CA LEU A 69 -2.85 2.21 15.09
C LEU A 69 -2.32 3.50 14.47
N LEU A 70 -2.75 3.85 13.26
CA LEU A 70 -2.35 5.08 12.58
C LEU A 70 -2.74 6.32 13.39
N ASP A 71 -3.97 6.36 13.88
CA ASP A 71 -4.49 7.46 14.70
C ASP A 71 -3.70 7.62 16.01
N ARG A 72 -3.31 6.52 16.66
CA ARG A 72 -2.45 6.56 17.86
C ARG A 72 -1.14 7.30 17.63
N TYR A 73 -0.57 7.18 16.44
CA TYR A 73 0.68 7.85 16.06
C TYR A 73 0.46 9.17 15.31
N GLY A 74 -0.79 9.62 15.16
CA GLY A 74 -1.11 10.84 14.41
C GLY A 74 -0.78 10.75 12.91
N VAL A 75 -0.68 9.54 12.36
CA VAL A 75 -0.35 9.31 10.95
C VAL A 75 -1.64 9.23 10.13
N LYS A 76 -1.68 9.91 8.99
CA LYS A 76 -2.79 9.81 8.02
C LYS A 76 -2.38 8.97 6.82
N ALA A 77 -3.38 8.37 6.19
CA ALA A 77 -3.24 7.42 5.10
C ALA A 77 -4.43 7.55 4.15
N THR A 78 -4.27 7.03 2.94
CA THR A 78 -5.35 6.92 1.94
C THR A 78 -5.85 5.49 1.88
N PHE A 79 -7.17 5.30 1.89
CA PHE A 79 -7.80 4.00 1.74
C PHE A 79 -8.57 3.94 0.43
N TYR A 80 -8.20 3.03 -0.46
CA TYR A 80 -8.91 2.79 -1.71
C TYR A 80 -9.98 1.73 -1.50
N ILE A 81 -11.25 2.14 -1.59
CA ILE A 81 -12.37 1.31 -1.15
C ILE A 81 -13.11 0.67 -2.34
N SER A 82 -13.31 -0.65 -2.24
CA SER A 82 -14.35 -1.37 -2.97
C SER A 82 -15.59 -1.49 -2.07
N PRO A 83 -16.76 -0.94 -2.45
CA PRO A 83 -17.93 -0.80 -1.57
C PRO A 83 -18.45 -2.09 -0.91
N GLY A 84 -18.21 -3.27 -1.50
CA GLY A 84 -18.70 -4.54 -0.94
C GLY A 84 -18.28 -4.77 0.52
N SER A 85 -17.00 -4.58 0.84
CA SER A 85 -16.45 -4.76 2.19
C SER A 85 -16.75 -3.59 3.13
N LEU A 86 -17.01 -2.40 2.56
CA LEU A 86 -17.27 -1.18 3.34
C LEU A 86 -18.52 -1.33 4.22
N LEU A 87 -19.59 -1.93 3.69
CA LEU A 87 -20.89 -2.02 4.37
C LEU A 87 -20.81 -2.73 5.73
N GLU A 88 -19.87 -3.66 5.91
CA GLU A 88 -19.68 -4.38 7.17
C GLU A 88 -19.13 -3.51 8.31
N ARG A 89 -18.56 -2.35 7.98
CA ARG A 89 -17.93 -1.41 8.91
C ARG A 89 -18.22 0.06 8.53
N ALA A 90 -19.41 0.34 8.02
CA ALA A 90 -19.75 1.67 7.50
C ALA A 90 -19.47 2.82 8.49
N ASP A 91 -19.86 2.67 9.75
CA ASP A 91 -19.60 3.67 10.78
C ASP A 91 -18.09 3.87 11.07
N GLY A 92 -17.31 2.80 10.95
CA GLY A 92 -15.86 2.86 11.06
C GLY A 92 -15.23 3.67 9.93
N TRP A 93 -15.72 3.49 8.70
CA TRP A 93 -15.26 4.25 7.54
C TRP A 93 -15.63 5.74 7.62
N LYS A 94 -16.84 6.04 8.10
CA LYS A 94 -17.25 7.42 8.40
C LYS A 94 -16.35 8.05 9.45
N THR A 95 -16.04 7.32 10.52
CA THR A 95 -15.12 7.79 11.58
C THR A 95 -13.71 8.01 11.03
N ALA A 96 -13.21 7.11 10.18
CA ALA A 96 -11.90 7.24 9.54
C ALA A 96 -11.80 8.53 8.72
N ALA A 97 -12.82 8.83 7.91
CA ALA A 97 -12.92 10.08 7.16
C ALA A 97 -12.95 11.30 8.09
N MET A 98 -13.76 11.27 9.14
CA MET A 98 -13.83 12.35 10.14
C MET A 98 -12.50 12.57 10.87
N ASN A 99 -11.72 11.52 11.06
CA ASN A 99 -10.37 11.59 11.63
C ASN A 99 -9.33 12.12 10.63
N GLY A 100 -9.71 12.42 9.37
CA GLY A 100 -8.83 13.01 8.36
C GLY A 100 -8.02 12.00 7.55
N HIS A 101 -8.40 10.73 7.55
CA HIS A 101 -7.91 9.80 6.52
C HIS A 101 -8.55 10.13 5.18
N ASP A 102 -7.78 9.96 4.10
CA ASP A 102 -8.27 10.13 2.74
C ASP A 102 -8.94 8.84 2.25
N ILE A 103 -9.97 8.97 1.42
CA ILE A 103 -10.73 7.83 0.86
C ILE A 103 -10.78 7.97 -0.66
N GLY A 104 -10.17 6.99 -1.32
CA GLY A 104 -10.13 6.86 -2.77
C GLY A 104 -11.04 5.77 -3.30
N ASN A 105 -11.26 5.77 -4.62
CA ASN A 105 -12.07 4.78 -5.32
C ASN A 105 -11.23 3.55 -5.69
N HIS A 106 -11.79 2.35 -5.49
CA HIS A 106 -11.18 1.09 -5.95
C HIS A 106 -12.14 0.22 -6.76
N SER A 107 -12.98 0.86 -7.58
CA SER A 107 -14.11 0.30 -8.33
C SER A 107 -15.19 -0.36 -7.46
N VAL A 108 -16.31 -0.76 -8.06
CA VAL A 108 -17.35 -1.47 -7.31
C VAL A 108 -16.93 -2.92 -7.03
N TYR A 109 -16.33 -3.58 -8.02
CA TYR A 109 -16.17 -5.02 -7.99
C TYR A 109 -14.72 -5.51 -7.92
N HIS A 110 -13.74 -4.62 -7.91
CA HIS A 110 -12.32 -4.97 -7.98
C HIS A 110 -12.03 -5.90 -9.19
N PRO A 111 -12.41 -5.51 -10.43
CA PRO A 111 -12.19 -6.36 -11.59
C PRO A 111 -10.68 -6.50 -11.87
N CYS A 112 -10.23 -7.74 -12.04
CA CYS A 112 -8.86 -8.06 -12.40
C CYS A 112 -8.84 -8.98 -13.62
N SER A 113 -7.66 -9.49 -13.99
CA SER A 113 -7.56 -10.47 -15.07
C SER A 113 -8.37 -11.71 -14.77
N GLY A 114 -9.04 -12.27 -15.78
CA GLY A 114 -9.75 -13.54 -15.72
C GLY A 114 -8.86 -14.75 -15.41
N ASN A 115 -7.53 -14.58 -15.41
CA ASN A 115 -6.58 -15.57 -14.90
C ASN A 115 -6.74 -15.82 -13.39
N PHE A 116 -7.31 -14.87 -12.66
CA PHE A 116 -7.71 -15.08 -11.28
C PHE A 116 -9.11 -15.72 -11.23
N ASN A 117 -9.22 -16.90 -10.64
CA ASN A 117 -10.50 -17.62 -10.57
C ASN A 117 -11.63 -16.79 -9.93
N TRP A 118 -11.32 -15.98 -8.92
CA TRP A 118 -12.28 -15.09 -8.26
C TRP A 118 -12.72 -13.90 -9.10
N SER A 119 -11.99 -13.58 -10.18
CA SER A 119 -12.31 -12.45 -11.06
C SER A 119 -13.03 -12.87 -12.34
N ARG A 120 -13.21 -14.17 -12.61
CA ARG A 120 -13.69 -14.67 -13.92
C ARG A 120 -15.01 -14.04 -14.37
N ASP A 121 -15.97 -13.88 -13.46
CA ASP A 121 -17.29 -13.31 -13.79
C ASP A 121 -17.27 -11.79 -14.01
N LYS A 122 -16.14 -11.15 -13.67
CA LYS A 122 -15.93 -9.70 -13.73
C LYS A 122 -14.53 -9.39 -14.27
N ALA A 123 -14.08 -10.20 -15.21
CA ALA A 123 -12.73 -10.12 -15.76
C ALA A 123 -12.58 -8.83 -16.57
N LEU A 124 -11.47 -8.09 -16.36
CA LEU A 124 -11.17 -6.86 -17.10
C LEU A 124 -11.16 -7.08 -18.62
N GLU A 125 -10.81 -8.29 -19.05
CA GLU A 125 -10.80 -8.72 -20.45
C GLU A 125 -12.16 -8.57 -21.14
N GLU A 126 -13.25 -8.60 -20.37
CA GLU A 126 -14.62 -8.53 -20.85
C GLU A 126 -15.29 -7.18 -20.49
N TYR A 127 -14.51 -6.20 -20.01
CA TYR A 127 -15.00 -4.85 -19.72
C TYR A 127 -14.98 -3.96 -20.96
N SER A 128 -16.02 -3.14 -21.10
CA SER A 128 -16.04 -1.98 -21.99
C SER A 128 -15.70 -0.70 -21.22
N LEU A 129 -15.31 0.37 -21.94
CA LEU A 129 -15.05 1.68 -21.34
C LEU A 129 -16.29 2.20 -20.60
N GLN A 130 -17.49 1.98 -21.17
CA GLN A 130 -18.74 2.36 -20.54
C GLN A 130 -18.97 1.61 -19.23
N LYS A 131 -18.76 0.29 -19.21
CA LYS A 131 -18.91 -0.51 -17.98
C LYS A 131 -17.94 -0.06 -16.88
N MET A 132 -16.67 0.18 -17.23
CA MET A 132 -15.70 0.70 -16.27
C MET A 132 -16.12 2.07 -15.75
N LYS A 133 -16.56 2.98 -16.63
CA LYS A 133 -17.09 4.28 -16.23
C LYS A 133 -18.26 4.15 -15.24
N ASP A 134 -19.24 3.31 -15.56
CA ASP A 134 -20.42 3.11 -14.72
C ASP A 134 -20.04 2.57 -13.34
N GLU A 135 -19.05 1.69 -13.26
CA GLU A 135 -18.51 1.22 -11.98
C GLU A 135 -17.80 2.32 -11.19
N LEU A 136 -16.90 3.08 -11.82
CA LEU A 136 -16.21 4.16 -11.11
C LEU A 136 -17.20 5.21 -10.58
N ASP A 137 -18.19 5.61 -11.38
CA ASP A 137 -19.22 6.56 -10.98
C ASP A 137 -20.14 6.00 -9.88
N SER A 138 -20.40 4.69 -9.89
CA SER A 138 -21.21 4.04 -8.85
C SER A 138 -20.43 3.93 -7.54
N ALA A 139 -19.15 3.53 -7.60
CA ALA A 139 -18.28 3.47 -6.42
C ALA A 139 -18.12 4.84 -5.77
N ASN A 140 -17.96 5.91 -6.55
CA ASN A 140 -17.93 7.29 -6.03
C ASN A 140 -19.20 7.64 -5.26
N ARG A 141 -20.38 7.31 -5.80
CA ARG A 141 -21.67 7.56 -5.13
C ARG A 141 -21.77 6.78 -3.82
N PHE A 142 -21.45 5.49 -3.82
CA PHE A 142 -21.48 4.69 -2.59
C PHE A 142 -20.54 5.23 -1.51
N ILE A 143 -19.30 5.58 -1.89
CA ILE A 143 -18.34 6.16 -0.94
C ILE A 143 -18.86 7.48 -0.38
N TYR A 144 -19.40 8.36 -1.24
CA TYR A 144 -19.97 9.63 -0.82
C TYR A 144 -21.15 9.45 0.15
N GLU A 145 -22.10 8.58 -0.18
CA GLU A 145 -23.27 8.34 0.66
C GLU A 145 -22.91 7.81 2.06
N LEU A 146 -21.85 7.00 2.15
CA LEU A 146 -21.46 6.33 3.39
C LEU A 146 -20.49 7.13 4.25
N SER A 147 -19.54 7.82 3.62
CA SER A 147 -18.46 8.55 4.31
C SER A 147 -18.59 10.07 4.26
N GLY A 148 -19.39 10.60 3.33
CA GLY A 148 -19.44 12.03 3.00
C GLY A 148 -18.25 12.52 2.13
N VAL A 149 -17.29 11.65 1.82
CA VAL A 149 -16.12 11.98 0.99
C VAL A 149 -16.45 11.78 -0.47
N ASN A 150 -16.17 12.78 -1.30
CA ASN A 150 -16.19 12.62 -2.76
C ASN A 150 -14.79 12.18 -3.22
N PRO A 151 -14.56 10.93 -3.65
CA PRO A 151 -13.24 10.48 -4.04
C PRO A 151 -12.69 11.32 -5.19
N THR A 152 -11.41 11.68 -5.12
CA THR A 152 -10.68 12.43 -6.17
C THR A 152 -9.53 11.61 -6.76
N SER A 153 -9.23 10.46 -6.16
CA SER A 153 -8.18 9.54 -6.54
C SER A 153 -8.77 8.14 -6.81
N PHE A 154 -8.05 7.36 -7.61
CA PHE A 154 -8.41 5.99 -7.97
C PHE A 154 -7.15 5.11 -7.99
N ALA A 155 -7.25 3.92 -7.40
CA ALA A 155 -6.25 2.87 -7.53
C ALA A 155 -6.78 1.76 -8.45
N TYR A 156 -5.97 1.35 -9.42
CA TYR A 156 -6.32 0.28 -10.35
C TYR A 156 -6.33 -1.08 -9.62
N PRO A 157 -7.45 -1.81 -9.60
CA PRO A 157 -7.47 -3.18 -9.10
C PRO A 157 -6.41 -4.04 -9.81
N CYS A 158 -5.62 -4.77 -9.02
CA CYS A 158 -4.48 -5.56 -9.49
C CYS A 158 -3.42 -4.79 -10.32
N GLY A 159 -3.40 -3.45 -10.29
CA GLY A 159 -2.44 -2.62 -11.02
C GLY A 159 -2.60 -2.59 -12.53
N GLN A 160 -3.72 -3.09 -13.08
CA GLN A 160 -3.95 -3.12 -14.52
C GLN A 160 -4.48 -1.77 -15.01
N THR A 161 -3.72 -1.11 -15.89
CA THR A 161 -4.06 0.24 -16.40
C THR A 161 -4.85 0.22 -17.70
N PHE A 162 -5.43 -0.94 -18.06
CA PHE A 162 -6.20 -1.13 -19.28
C PHE A 162 -7.44 -1.99 -19.02
N ILE A 163 -8.36 -1.97 -19.99
CA ILE A 163 -9.52 -2.85 -20.05
C ILE A 163 -9.49 -3.63 -21.36
N GLY A 164 -10.28 -4.69 -21.47
CA GLY A 164 -10.18 -5.64 -22.57
C GLY A 164 -8.93 -6.50 -22.42
N ARG A 165 -8.58 -7.23 -23.48
CA ARG A 165 -7.46 -8.20 -23.46
C ARG A 165 -6.06 -7.56 -23.53
N GLY A 166 -5.97 -6.23 -23.33
CA GLY A 166 -4.81 -5.45 -23.73
C GLY A 166 -4.78 -5.26 -25.25
N ALA A 167 -4.10 -4.20 -25.71
CA ALA A 167 -3.75 -4.04 -27.11
C ALA A 167 -2.42 -4.76 -27.41
#